data_AF-A0A2I0W2T3-F1
#
_entry.id   AF-A0A2I0W2T3-F1
#
_cell.length_a   1.000
_cell.length_b   1.000
_cell.length_c   1.000
_cell.angle_alpha   90.00
_cell.angle_beta   90.00
_cell.angle_gamma   90.00
#
_symmetry.space_group_name_H-M   'P 1'
#
loop_
_entity.id
_entity.type
_entity.pdbx_description
1 polymer ?
#
loop_
_entity_poly.entity_id
_entity_poly.type
_entity_poly.pdbx_seq_one_letter_code
_entity_poly.pdbx_strand_id
1 'polypeptide(L)'
;MQEVRDQINDGIKLQRQLELIEAIDRLGLSSLFHEEIYRVLSVLSLNNCKEVILCGLRSTAICFQLLRRFGFQISEGIFDDFMDGDHNAFLPTLSDDVIGLLSLYNASYMAFPGENKMESARSFAVKHMNRENMQEILPGSIESAIGHALDLPLHRRMPWMEARMYIDMYELEDDMSPPLLHLAKIHFNKVQSIHQKELKHAGSWWRRLDLGKTINFSRDRLMECFFYVVGIVHHPDYGFCREKLTQVGRSGHRPGRSVQIKEDRPEHRPGCKTGRLKIGLIVQADLTIILADHFKSEKNHPDNSPGYELAEIYRPEVT
;
A
#
# COMPACT_ATOMS: atom_id res chain seq x y z
N MET A 1 13.87 15.48 6.21
CA MET A 1 14.29 14.25 6.92
C MET A 1 14.54 14.51 8.39
N GLN A 2 15.43 15.44 8.77
CA GLN A 2 15.68 15.73 10.20
C GLN A 2 14.41 16.17 10.94
N GLU A 3 13.64 17.10 10.38
CA GLU A 3 12.35 17.53 10.96
C GLU A 3 11.38 16.37 11.26
N VAL A 4 11.33 15.35 10.38
CA VAL A 4 10.48 14.16 10.61
C VAL A 4 11.05 13.28 11.73
N ARG A 5 12.38 13.17 11.84
CA ARG A 5 13.01 12.46 12.98
C ARG A 5 12.71 13.15 14.30
N ASP A 6 12.77 14.47 14.30
CA ASP A 6 12.47 15.28 15.48
C ASP A 6 10.99 15.06 15.86
N GLN A 7 10.06 15.07 14.90
CA GLN A 7 8.65 14.74 15.16
C GLN A 7 8.42 13.34 15.77
N ILE A 8 9.22 12.33 15.39
CA ILE A 8 9.12 10.99 16.00
C ILE A 8 9.63 10.98 17.44
N ASN A 9 10.66 11.79 17.75
CA ASN A 9 11.42 11.71 18.99
C ASN A 9 11.03 12.78 20.03
N ASP A 10 10.39 13.85 19.57
CA ASP A 10 9.80 14.86 20.43
C ASP A 10 8.73 14.18 21.28
N GLY A 11 8.60 14.58 22.55
CA GLY A 11 7.67 14.02 23.53
C GLY A 11 6.19 14.27 23.22
N ILE A 12 5.77 14.02 21.98
CA ILE A 12 4.40 14.04 21.53
C ILE A 12 3.61 12.94 22.25
N LYS A 13 2.30 13.14 22.36
CA LYS A 13 1.40 12.13 22.94
C LYS A 13 1.56 10.81 22.17
N LEU A 14 1.65 9.70 22.91
CA LEU A 14 1.84 8.36 22.35
C LEU A 14 0.88 8.03 21.19
N GLN A 15 -0.38 8.43 21.29
CA GLN A 15 -1.35 8.32 20.20
C GLN A 15 -0.85 8.95 18.89
N ARG A 16 -0.39 10.21 18.94
CA ARG A 16 0.11 10.93 17.77
C ARG A 16 1.40 10.32 17.23
N GLN A 17 2.25 9.81 18.13
CA GLN A 17 3.48 9.12 17.74
C GLN A 17 3.17 7.86 16.92
N LEU A 18 2.18 7.07 17.34
CA LEU A 18 1.75 5.89 16.60
C LEU A 18 1.08 6.23 15.27
N GLU A 19 0.23 7.26 15.23
CA GLU A 19 -0.40 7.76 14.00
C GLU A 19 0.66 8.25 13.00
N LEU A 20 1.69 8.96 13.46
CA LEU A 20 2.82 9.39 12.64
C LEU A 20 3.63 8.21 12.10
N ILE A 21 3.92 7.21 12.93
CA ILE A 21 4.65 6.02 12.50
C ILE A 21 3.84 5.21 11.49
N GLU A 22 2.53 5.07 11.68
CA GLU A 22 1.63 4.46 10.71
C GLU A 22 1.68 5.21 9.37
N ALA A 23 1.61 6.54 9.40
CA ALA A 23 1.68 7.35 8.19
C ALA A 23 3.03 7.17 7.46
N ILE A 24 4.15 7.20 8.19
CA ILE A 24 5.49 6.93 7.63
C ILE A 24 5.55 5.59 6.92
N ASP A 25 4.97 4.54 7.53
CA ASP A 25 4.96 3.20 6.97
C ASP A 25 4.10 3.09 5.72
N ARG A 26 2.87 3.62 5.78
CA ARG A 26 1.95 3.62 4.63
C ARG A 26 2.44 4.48 3.47
N LEU A 27 3.19 5.55 3.73
CA LEU A 27 3.85 6.38 2.71
C LEU A 27 5.09 5.72 2.08
N GLY A 28 5.47 4.51 2.53
CA GLY A 28 6.62 3.78 1.99
C GLY A 28 7.96 4.38 2.40
N LEU A 29 8.02 5.01 3.59
CA LEU A 29 9.21 5.67 4.13
C LEU A 29 9.86 4.90 5.30
N SER A 30 9.29 3.76 5.72
CA SER A 30 9.79 2.97 6.86
C SER A 30 11.28 2.64 6.81
N SER A 31 11.86 2.40 5.63
CA SER A 31 13.29 2.10 5.53
C SER A 31 14.20 3.30 5.86
N LEU A 32 13.70 4.53 5.74
CA LEU A 32 14.46 5.75 6.08
C LEU A 32 14.49 6.04 7.58
N PHE A 33 13.52 5.48 8.32
CA PHE A 33 13.29 5.73 9.75
C PHE A 33 13.28 4.43 10.56
N HIS A 34 13.93 3.38 10.04
CA HIS A 34 13.84 2.04 10.61
C HIS A 34 14.28 2.00 12.07
N GLU A 35 15.41 2.62 12.40
CA GLU A 35 15.98 2.66 13.75
C GLU A 35 15.07 3.40 14.73
N GLU A 36 14.52 4.56 14.32
CA GLU A 36 13.62 5.36 15.14
C GLU A 36 12.33 4.60 15.43
N ILE A 37 11.71 4.01 14.40
CA ILE A 37 10.48 3.22 14.54
C ILE A 37 10.75 1.99 15.42
N TYR A 38 11.82 1.25 15.14
CA TYR A 38 12.15 0.03 15.87
C TYR A 38 12.39 0.32 17.36
N ARG A 39 13.05 1.45 17.68
CA ARG A 39 13.25 1.87 19.07
C ARG A 39 11.92 2.14 19.78
N VAL A 40 11.00 2.88 19.15
CA VAL A 40 9.68 3.16 19.74
C VAL A 40 8.91 1.86 19.97
N LEU A 41 8.81 1.00 18.96
CA LEU A 41 8.11 -0.28 19.05
C LEU A 41 8.74 -1.23 20.09
N SER A 42 10.06 -1.22 20.23
CA SER A 42 10.77 -2.01 21.25
C SER A 42 10.35 -1.62 22.68
N VAL A 43 10.26 -0.31 22.96
CA VAL A 43 9.81 0.19 24.27
C VAL A 43 8.37 -0.21 24.54
N LEU A 44 7.49 -0.09 23.54
CA LEU A 44 6.08 -0.47 23.68
C LEU A 44 5.90 -1.96 23.95
N SER A 45 6.67 -2.79 23.24
CA SER A 45 6.68 -4.24 23.43
C SER A 45 7.14 -4.62 24.85
N LEU A 46 8.23 -4.03 25.35
CA LEU A 46 8.73 -4.28 26.71
C LEU A 46 7.73 -3.90 27.80
N ASN A 47 6.91 -2.87 27.56
CA ASN A 47 5.89 -2.40 28.49
C ASN A 47 4.53 -3.09 28.32
N ASN A 48 4.44 -4.16 27.51
CA ASN A 48 3.21 -4.88 27.16
C ASN A 48 2.09 -3.96 26.64
N CYS A 49 2.45 -2.87 25.96
CA CYS A 49 1.51 -1.93 25.34
C CYS A 49 0.43 -1.33 26.28
N LYS A 50 0.60 -1.38 27.61
CA LYS A 50 -0.44 -0.93 28.56
C LYS A 50 -0.89 0.51 28.33
N GLU A 51 0.05 1.42 28.07
CA GLU A 51 -0.24 2.83 27.79
C GLU A 51 -0.99 3.02 26.47
N VAL A 52 -0.74 2.15 25.49
CA VAL A 52 -1.42 2.19 24.18
C VAL A 52 -2.88 1.78 24.32
N ILE A 53 -3.17 0.76 25.13
CA ILE A 53 -4.54 0.29 25.36
C ILE A 53 -5.40 1.41 25.94
N LEU A 54 -4.85 2.20 26.87
CA LEU A 54 -5.50 3.37 27.44
C LEU A 54 -5.76 4.49 26.42
N CYS A 55 -5.04 4.51 25.29
CA CYS A 55 -5.29 5.45 24.19
C CYS A 55 -6.48 5.04 23.30
N GLY A 56 -7.02 3.84 23.48
CA GLY A 56 -8.23 3.35 22.81
C GLY A 56 -7.99 2.36 21.67
N LEU A 57 -9.07 1.98 21.01
CA LEU A 57 -9.10 0.90 20.02
C LEU A 57 -8.19 1.20 18.82
N ARG A 58 -8.28 2.42 18.27
CA ARG A 58 -7.46 2.87 17.14
C ARG A 58 -5.97 2.69 17.42
N SER A 59 -5.46 3.26 18.52
CA SER A 59 -4.04 3.18 18.87
C SER A 59 -3.58 1.74 19.12
N THR A 60 -4.42 0.94 19.77
CA THR A 60 -4.13 -0.48 20.01
C THR A 60 -4.01 -1.26 18.72
N ALA A 61 -4.96 -1.08 17.79
CA ALA A 61 -4.94 -1.75 16.50
C ALA A 61 -3.75 -1.31 15.62
N ILE A 62 -3.37 -0.03 15.65
CA ILE A 62 -2.18 0.48 14.96
C ILE A 62 -0.92 -0.16 15.55
N CYS A 63 -0.77 -0.13 16.87
CA CYS A 63 0.40 -0.68 17.56
C CYS A 63 0.56 -2.18 17.29
N PHE A 64 -0.54 -2.95 17.35
CA PHE A 64 -0.54 -4.37 17.01
C PHE A 64 -0.05 -4.63 15.58
N GLN A 65 -0.55 -3.84 14.61
CA GLN A 65 -0.12 -3.96 13.21
C GLN A 65 1.37 -3.67 13.04
N LEU A 66 1.85 -2.57 13.62
CA LEU A 66 3.24 -2.16 13.53
C LEU A 66 4.16 -3.19 14.20
N LEU A 67 3.84 -3.64 15.41
CA LEU A 67 4.63 -4.66 16.11
C LEU A 67 4.78 -5.92 15.27
N ARG A 68 3.69 -6.48 14.74
CA ARG A 68 3.77 -7.68 13.88
C ARG A 68 4.54 -7.43 12.59
N ARG A 69 4.36 -6.27 11.96
CA ARG A 69 5.03 -5.91 10.70
C ARG A 69 6.55 -5.79 10.88
N PHE A 70 6.99 -5.28 12.03
CA PHE A 70 8.40 -5.15 12.39
C PHE A 70 8.96 -6.40 13.09
N GLY A 71 8.20 -7.50 13.14
CA GLY A 71 8.67 -8.80 13.61
C GLY A 71 8.59 -9.03 15.11
N PHE A 72 7.95 -8.15 15.87
CA PHE A 72 7.69 -8.36 17.29
C PHE A 72 6.58 -9.39 17.49
N GLN A 73 6.77 -10.27 18.48
CA GLN A 73 5.76 -11.24 18.90
C GLN A 73 4.74 -10.54 19.79
N ILE A 74 3.49 -10.45 19.33
CA ILE A 74 2.37 -9.88 20.09
C ILE A 74 1.12 -10.75 19.93
N SER A 75 0.49 -11.08 21.05
CA SER A 75 -0.72 -11.91 21.09
C SER A 75 -1.96 -11.09 20.74
N GLU A 76 -2.99 -11.74 20.17
CA GLU A 76 -4.33 -11.17 20.04
C GLU A 76 -4.97 -10.79 21.39
N GLY A 77 -4.40 -11.25 22.51
CA GLY A 77 -4.79 -10.85 23.87
C GLY A 77 -4.67 -9.35 24.16
N ILE A 78 -3.94 -8.57 23.35
CA ILE A 78 -3.95 -7.10 23.47
C ILE A 78 -5.35 -6.49 23.30
N PHE A 79 -6.27 -7.22 22.66
CA PHE A 79 -7.64 -6.78 22.44
C PHE A 79 -8.62 -7.17 23.56
N ASP A 80 -8.17 -7.86 24.61
CA ASP A 80 -9.05 -8.41 25.66
C ASP A 80 -9.85 -7.32 26.38
N ASP A 81 -9.25 -6.14 26.59
CA ASP A 81 -9.88 -4.98 27.24
C ASP A 81 -11.00 -4.33 26.39
N PHE A 82 -11.10 -4.70 25.11
CA PHE A 82 -12.14 -4.24 24.18
C PHE A 82 -13.28 -5.26 24.01
N MET A 83 -13.25 -6.34 24.79
CA MET A 83 -14.24 -7.42 24.74
C MET A 83 -15.15 -7.43 25.96
N ASP A 84 -16.24 -8.19 25.84
CA ASP A 84 -17.09 -8.53 26.98
C ASP A 84 -16.34 -9.36 28.03
N GLY A 85 -16.94 -9.51 29.22
CA GLY A 85 -16.30 -10.21 30.34
C GLY A 85 -15.99 -11.69 30.10
N ASP A 86 -16.64 -12.31 29.11
CA ASP A 86 -16.37 -13.69 28.68
C ASP A 86 -15.38 -13.76 27.51
N HIS A 87 -14.90 -12.62 27.01
CA HIS A 87 -14.01 -12.45 25.86
C HIS A 87 -14.49 -13.17 24.58
N ASN A 88 -15.81 -13.25 24.41
CA ASN A 88 -16.44 -13.90 23.26
C ASN A 88 -16.83 -12.88 22.18
N ALA A 89 -17.16 -11.65 22.57
CA ALA A 89 -17.56 -10.60 21.65
C ALA A 89 -16.90 -9.25 21.97
N PHE A 90 -16.71 -8.43 20.94
CA PHE A 90 -16.29 -7.04 21.11
C PHE A 90 -17.42 -6.20 21.72
N LEU A 91 -17.05 -5.24 22.58
CA LEU A 91 -18.01 -4.39 23.28
C LEU A 91 -18.87 -3.60 22.27
N PRO A 92 -20.21 -3.63 22.39
CA PRO A 92 -21.09 -2.89 21.48
C PRO A 92 -20.83 -1.38 21.46
N THR A 93 -20.30 -0.81 22.55
CA THR A 93 -19.94 0.61 22.65
C THR A 93 -18.84 1.04 21.68
N LEU A 94 -18.12 0.10 21.07
CA LEU A 94 -17.11 0.37 20.05
C LEU A 94 -17.71 0.62 18.66
N SER A 95 -19.03 0.42 18.48
CA SER A 95 -19.70 0.59 17.19
C SER A 95 -19.56 1.99 16.59
N ASP A 96 -19.39 3.00 17.45
CA ASP A 96 -19.42 4.40 17.06
C ASP A 96 -18.01 4.92 16.70
N ASP A 97 -16.94 4.21 17.10
CA ASP A 97 -15.56 4.54 16.74
C ASP A 97 -15.19 3.97 15.36
N VAL A 98 -15.74 4.57 14.31
CA VAL A 98 -15.57 4.12 12.92
C VAL A 98 -14.09 4.04 12.52
N ILE A 99 -13.25 4.97 12.99
CA ILE A 99 -11.82 4.98 12.67
C ILE A 99 -11.10 3.84 13.43
N GLY A 100 -11.44 3.61 14.70
CA GLY A 100 -10.96 2.47 15.47
C GLY A 100 -11.37 1.13 14.85
N LEU A 101 -12.60 1.02 14.34
CA LEU A 101 -13.07 -0.17 13.61
C LEU A 101 -12.29 -0.40 12.32
N LEU A 102 -11.98 0.66 11.56
CA LEU A 102 -11.15 0.56 10.36
C LEU A 102 -9.74 0.06 10.69
N SER A 103 -9.12 0.59 11.74
CA SER A 103 -7.82 0.11 12.22
C SER A 103 -7.90 -1.33 12.71
N LEU A 104 -8.94 -1.71 13.46
CA LEU A 104 -9.17 -3.08 13.93
C LEU A 104 -9.35 -4.06 12.77
N TYR A 105 -10.13 -3.68 11.75
CA TYR A 105 -10.30 -4.44 10.53
C TYR A 105 -8.96 -4.70 9.84
N ASN A 106 -8.13 -3.66 9.65
CA ASN A 106 -6.81 -3.84 9.04
C ASN A 106 -5.90 -4.75 9.90
N ALA A 107 -5.91 -4.57 11.23
CA ALA A 107 -5.20 -5.43 12.17
C ALA A 107 -5.62 -6.89 12.10
N SER A 108 -6.92 -7.17 11.91
CA SER A 108 -7.47 -8.52 11.81
C SER A 108 -6.87 -9.37 10.70
N TYR A 109 -6.33 -8.76 9.63
CA TYR A 109 -5.70 -9.50 8.54
C TYR A 109 -4.27 -9.93 8.82
N MET A 110 -3.70 -9.52 9.96
CA MET A 110 -2.38 -9.96 10.40
C MET A 110 -2.42 -11.21 11.30
N ALA A 111 -3.57 -11.89 11.38
CA ALA A 111 -3.81 -13.06 12.20
C ALA A 111 -2.94 -14.26 11.80
N PHE A 112 -2.46 -15.00 12.80
CA PHE A 112 -1.87 -16.32 12.63
C PHE A 112 -2.94 -17.43 12.71
N PRO A 113 -2.68 -18.63 12.16
CA PRO A 113 -3.57 -19.76 12.35
C PRO A 113 -3.83 -20.05 13.83
N GLY A 114 -5.10 -20.15 14.23
CA GLY A 114 -5.54 -20.39 15.62
C GLY A 114 -5.95 -19.13 16.38
N GLU A 115 -5.70 -17.94 15.83
CA GLU A 115 -6.11 -16.65 16.40
C GLU A 115 -7.57 -16.31 16.06
N ASN A 116 -8.49 -17.01 16.71
CA ASN A 116 -9.93 -16.91 16.45
C ASN A 116 -10.49 -15.53 16.83
N LYS A 117 -9.86 -14.80 17.77
CA LYS A 117 -10.32 -13.45 18.15
C LYS A 117 -10.16 -12.48 16.99
N MET A 118 -9.13 -12.65 16.17
CA MET A 118 -8.96 -11.81 14.99
C MET A 118 -10.07 -12.03 13.94
N GLU A 119 -10.66 -13.23 13.85
CA GLU A 119 -11.85 -13.45 13.01
C GLU A 119 -13.08 -12.73 13.57
N SER A 120 -13.27 -12.77 14.90
CA SER A 120 -14.33 -12.03 15.59
C SER A 120 -14.16 -10.51 15.39
N ALA A 121 -12.93 -10.01 15.51
CA ALA A 121 -12.57 -8.61 15.28
C ALA A 121 -12.93 -8.16 13.87
N ARG A 122 -12.60 -8.98 12.86
CA ARG A 122 -12.94 -8.70 11.47
C ARG A 122 -14.44 -8.65 11.25
N SER A 123 -15.16 -9.66 11.74
CA SER A 123 -16.61 -9.77 11.60
C SER A 123 -17.33 -8.60 12.28
N PHE A 124 -16.88 -8.22 13.47
CA PHE A 124 -17.38 -7.07 14.21
C PHE A 124 -17.14 -5.76 13.45
N ALA A 125 -15.91 -5.52 13.01
CA ALA A 125 -15.56 -4.29 12.30
C ALA A 125 -16.34 -4.15 10.98
N VAL A 126 -16.44 -5.21 10.16
CA VAL A 126 -17.22 -5.18 8.90
C VAL A 126 -18.69 -4.91 9.17
N LYS A 127 -19.27 -5.54 10.19
CA LYS A 127 -20.68 -5.33 10.56
C LYS A 127 -20.97 -3.87 10.89
N HIS A 128 -20.13 -3.24 11.70
CA HIS A 128 -20.36 -1.88 12.19
C HIS A 128 -19.83 -0.78 11.25
N MET A 129 -18.94 -1.11 10.31
CA MET A 129 -18.53 -0.21 9.23
C MET A 129 -19.50 -0.20 8.02
N ASN A 130 -20.47 -1.12 7.97
CA ASN A 130 -21.42 -1.15 6.87
C ASN A 130 -22.37 0.05 6.97
N ARG A 131 -22.48 0.81 5.87
CA ARG A 131 -23.27 2.06 5.79
C ARG A 131 -24.73 1.90 6.23
N GLU A 132 -25.31 0.74 5.98
CA GLU A 132 -26.69 0.41 6.39
C GLU A 132 -26.88 0.41 7.92
N ASN A 133 -25.79 0.29 8.68
CA ASN A 133 -25.78 0.29 10.14
C ASN A 133 -25.29 1.61 10.75
N MET A 134 -24.91 2.60 9.92
CA MET A 134 -24.43 3.90 10.39
C MET A 134 -25.58 4.89 10.52
N GLN A 135 -25.64 5.57 11.67
CA GLN A 135 -26.65 6.59 11.94
C GLN A 135 -26.27 7.97 11.41
N GLU A 136 -24.96 8.22 11.20
CA GLU A 136 -24.42 9.53 10.83
C GLU A 136 -23.79 9.53 9.43
N ILE A 137 -23.81 10.70 8.79
CA ILE A 137 -23.13 10.93 7.51
C ILE A 137 -21.64 11.11 7.81
N LEU A 138 -20.81 10.21 7.30
CA LEU A 138 -19.37 10.29 7.45
C LEU A 138 -18.76 11.33 6.50
N PRO A 139 -17.62 11.95 6.87
CA PRO A 139 -16.78 12.66 5.92
C PRO A 139 -16.43 11.77 4.72
N GLY A 140 -16.45 12.35 3.51
CA GLY A 140 -16.19 11.58 2.28
C GLY A 140 -14.81 10.92 2.22
N SER A 141 -13.81 11.49 2.91
CA SER A 141 -12.48 10.87 3.08
C SER A 141 -12.54 9.55 3.85
N ILE A 142 -13.35 9.49 4.92
CA ILE A 142 -13.56 8.28 5.72
C ILE A 142 -14.37 7.24 4.94
N GLU A 143 -15.45 7.64 4.25
CA GLU A 143 -16.21 6.72 3.40
C GLU A 143 -15.31 6.07 2.32
N SER A 144 -14.45 6.87 1.69
CA SER A 144 -13.48 6.39 0.68
C SER A 144 -12.46 5.42 1.31
N ALA A 145 -11.93 5.74 2.49
CA ALA A 145 -10.99 4.88 3.20
C ALA A 145 -11.60 3.52 3.59
N ILE A 146 -12.85 3.51 4.04
CA ILE A 146 -13.61 2.28 4.34
C ILE A 146 -13.83 1.47 3.07
N GLY A 147 -14.32 2.10 1.99
CA GLY A 147 -14.51 1.44 0.70
C GLY A 147 -13.23 0.77 0.20
N HIS A 148 -12.12 1.50 0.21
CA HIS A 148 -10.80 0.98 -0.17
C HIS A 148 -10.36 -0.20 0.72
N ALA A 149 -10.61 -0.16 2.03
CA ALA A 149 -10.29 -1.25 2.96
C ALA A 149 -11.14 -2.51 2.75
N LEU A 150 -12.43 -2.34 2.49
CA LEU A 150 -13.35 -3.44 2.20
C LEU A 150 -13.08 -4.08 0.83
N ASP A 151 -12.62 -3.31 -0.16
CA ASP A 151 -12.21 -3.83 -1.47
C ASP A 151 -10.97 -4.72 -1.36
N LEU A 152 -9.92 -4.23 -0.68
CA LEU A 152 -8.72 -5.02 -0.38
C LEU A 152 -8.10 -4.54 0.95
N PRO A 153 -7.98 -5.41 1.96
CA PRO A 153 -7.43 -5.02 3.26
C PRO A 153 -5.98 -4.58 3.16
N LEU A 154 -5.56 -3.64 4.02
CA LEU A 154 -4.22 -3.03 3.99
C LEU A 154 -3.09 -4.07 3.91
N HIS A 155 -3.15 -5.13 4.73
CA HIS A 155 -2.12 -6.18 4.76
C HIS A 155 -1.98 -6.97 3.45
N ARG A 156 -3.00 -6.98 2.58
CA ARG A 156 -2.99 -7.68 1.28
C ARG A 156 -2.65 -6.78 0.11
N ARG A 157 -2.45 -5.48 0.34
CA ARG A 157 -2.14 -4.51 -0.73
C ARG A 157 -0.67 -4.57 -1.10
N MET A 158 -0.37 -4.25 -2.36
CA MET A 158 1.02 -4.05 -2.81
C MET A 158 1.54 -2.74 -2.21
N PRO A 159 2.61 -2.76 -1.39
CA PRO A 159 3.07 -1.59 -0.64
C PRO A 159 3.35 -0.37 -1.51
N TRP A 160 3.92 -0.57 -2.71
CA TRP A 160 4.22 0.54 -3.62
C TRP A 160 2.96 1.23 -4.17
N MET A 161 1.89 0.47 -4.42
CA MET A 161 0.63 1.03 -4.89
C MET A 161 -0.12 1.70 -3.74
N GLU A 162 -0.09 1.10 -2.54
CA GLU A 162 -0.63 1.72 -1.33
C GLU A 162 0.06 3.05 -1.07
N ALA A 163 1.39 3.13 -1.13
CA ALA A 163 2.12 4.38 -0.93
C ALA A 163 1.71 5.46 -1.93
N ARG A 164 1.55 5.11 -3.22
CA ARG A 164 1.08 6.07 -4.22
C ARG A 164 -0.31 6.61 -3.89
N MET A 165 -1.26 5.72 -3.57
CA MET A 165 -2.63 6.12 -3.25
C MET A 165 -2.70 6.90 -1.94
N TYR A 166 -1.93 6.48 -0.94
CA TYR A 166 -1.95 7.08 0.39
C TYR A 166 -1.30 8.46 0.42
N ILE A 167 -0.35 8.78 -0.47
CA ILE A 167 0.14 10.16 -0.62
C ILE A 167 -1.02 11.14 -0.89
N ASP A 168 -1.94 10.78 -1.79
CA ASP A 168 -3.08 11.64 -2.14
C ASP A 168 -4.10 11.70 -1.00
N MET A 169 -4.31 10.59 -0.27
CA MET A 169 -5.20 10.58 0.90
C MET A 169 -4.64 11.39 2.06
N TYR A 170 -3.35 11.21 2.36
CA TYR A 170 -2.65 11.88 3.44
C TYR A 170 -2.62 13.40 3.24
N GLU A 171 -2.51 13.88 1.99
CA GLU A 171 -2.61 15.31 1.67
C GLU A 171 -3.97 15.93 2.02
N LEU A 172 -5.02 15.11 2.16
CA LEU A 172 -6.37 15.54 2.53
C LEU A 172 -6.69 15.34 4.02
N GLU A 173 -5.79 14.77 4.80
CA GLU A 173 -5.99 14.57 6.25
C GLU A 173 -5.81 15.90 7.01
N ASP A 174 -6.67 16.15 8.00
CA ASP A 174 -6.67 17.41 8.78
C ASP A 174 -5.40 17.58 9.63
N ASP A 175 -4.80 16.47 10.06
CA ASP A 175 -3.61 16.39 10.90
C ASP A 175 -2.33 16.04 10.12
N MET A 176 -2.35 16.18 8.79
CA MET A 176 -1.23 15.96 7.89
C MET A 176 0.00 16.78 8.30
N SER A 177 1.16 16.11 8.43
CA SER A 177 2.48 16.74 8.62
C SER A 177 3.11 17.17 7.28
N PRO A 178 3.26 18.48 7.00
CA PRO A 178 3.81 18.96 5.72
C PRO A 178 5.24 18.48 5.44
N PRO A 179 6.17 18.45 6.42
CA PRO A 179 7.50 17.87 6.22
C PRO A 179 7.47 16.40 5.80
N LEU A 180 6.54 15.62 6.36
CA LEU A 180 6.38 14.20 6.00
C LEU A 180 5.81 14.03 4.58
N LEU A 181 4.75 14.77 4.23
CA LEU A 181 4.17 14.71 2.89
C LEU A 181 5.19 15.13 1.81
N HIS A 182 5.94 16.20 2.06
CA HIS A 182 6.98 16.67 1.14
C HIS A 182 8.07 15.60 0.93
N LEU A 183 8.53 14.99 2.03
CA LEU A 183 9.49 13.90 1.96
C LEU A 183 8.94 12.68 1.19
N ALA A 184 7.69 12.31 1.42
CA ALA A 184 7.03 11.20 0.73
C ALA A 184 7.00 11.43 -0.79
N LYS A 185 6.58 12.61 -1.24
CA LYS A 185 6.54 12.97 -2.67
C LYS A 185 7.94 12.90 -3.32
N ILE A 186 8.96 13.46 -2.67
CA ILE A 186 10.35 13.42 -3.18
C ILE A 186 10.87 11.98 -3.23
N HIS A 187 10.70 11.22 -2.15
CA HIS A 187 11.20 9.85 -2.07
C HIS A 187 10.52 8.96 -3.12
N PHE A 188 9.20 9.06 -3.25
CA PHE A 188 8.43 8.33 -4.25
C PHE A 188 8.94 8.61 -5.67
N ASN A 189 9.11 9.89 -6.02
CA ASN A 189 9.62 10.30 -7.34
C ASN A 189 11.04 9.79 -7.60
N LYS A 190 11.91 9.84 -6.59
CA LYS A 190 13.27 9.29 -6.69
C LYS A 190 13.25 7.81 -7.00
N VAL A 191 12.51 7.01 -6.23
CA VAL A 191 12.40 5.56 -6.43
C VAL A 191 11.73 5.22 -7.77
N GLN A 192 10.70 5.97 -8.16
CA GLN A 192 10.05 5.82 -9.46
C GLN A 192 11.02 6.06 -10.63
N SER A 193 11.91 7.07 -10.53
CA SER A 193 12.92 7.32 -11.57
C SER A 193 13.88 6.14 -11.75
N ILE A 194 14.23 5.45 -10.66
CA ILE A 194 15.07 4.25 -10.68
C ILE A 194 14.32 3.12 -11.40
N HIS A 195 13.06 2.88 -11.05
CA HIS A 195 12.23 1.87 -11.71
C HIS A 195 12.06 2.16 -13.21
N GLN A 196 11.87 3.42 -13.61
CA GLN A 196 11.80 3.79 -15.03
C GLN A 196 13.10 3.49 -15.78
N LYS A 197 14.27 3.72 -15.14
CA LYS A 197 15.57 3.38 -15.73
C LYS A 197 15.73 1.87 -15.89
N GLU A 198 15.36 1.10 -14.88
CA GLU A 198 15.38 -0.37 -14.92
C GLU A 198 14.45 -0.92 -15.99
N LEU A 199 13.25 -0.35 -16.14
CA LEU A 199 12.31 -0.71 -17.17
C LEU A 199 12.85 -0.44 -18.58
N LYS A 200 13.53 0.70 -18.81
CA LYS A 200 14.20 0.99 -20.08
C LYS A 200 15.30 -0.04 -20.40
N HIS A 201 16.05 -0.46 -19.38
CA HIS A 201 17.05 -1.51 -19.52
C HIS A 201 16.41 -2.86 -19.86
N ALA A 202 15.35 -3.25 -19.13
CA ALA A 202 14.59 -4.47 -19.39
C ALA A 202 13.97 -4.47 -20.79
N GLY A 203 13.44 -3.34 -21.26
CA GLY A 203 12.89 -3.17 -22.60
C GLY A 203 13.95 -3.31 -23.70
N SER A 204 15.13 -2.74 -23.49
CA SER A 204 16.25 -2.89 -24.43
C SER A 204 16.78 -4.33 -24.46
N TRP A 205 16.90 -4.98 -23.30
CA TRP A 205 17.20 -6.41 -23.23
C TRP A 205 16.16 -7.26 -23.95
N TRP A 206 14.87 -6.98 -23.73
CA TRP A 206 13.77 -7.71 -24.32
C TRP A 206 13.78 -7.63 -25.86
N ARG A 207 13.95 -6.42 -26.41
CA ARG A 207 14.05 -6.21 -27.86
C ARG A 207 15.22 -6.96 -28.49
N ARG A 208 16.36 -7.07 -27.79
CA ARG A 208 17.53 -7.82 -28.28
C ARG A 208 17.30 -9.33 -28.37
N LEU A 209 16.40 -9.89 -27.56
CA LEU A 209 16.09 -11.32 -27.61
C LEU A 209 15.20 -11.72 -28.80
N ASP A 210 14.46 -10.76 -29.37
CA ASP A 210 13.55 -10.93 -30.53
C ASP A 210 12.57 -12.11 -30.44
N LEU A 211 12.29 -12.59 -29.22
CA LEU A 211 11.44 -13.77 -28.97
C LEU A 211 9.98 -13.55 -29.37
N GLY A 212 9.54 -12.30 -29.55
CA GLY A 212 8.21 -11.99 -30.07
C GLY A 212 8.00 -12.47 -31.50
N LYS A 213 9.07 -12.60 -32.30
CA LYS A 213 9.01 -13.18 -33.65
C LYS A 213 9.10 -14.70 -33.63
N THR A 214 9.82 -15.26 -32.66
CA THR A 214 10.07 -16.71 -32.55
C THR A 214 8.95 -17.45 -31.82
N ILE A 215 8.28 -16.80 -30.86
CA ILE A 215 7.26 -17.39 -29.99
C ILE A 215 5.91 -16.71 -30.25
N ASN A 216 5.17 -17.24 -31.22
CA ASN A 216 3.87 -16.69 -31.66
C ASN A 216 2.69 -16.96 -30.71
N PHE A 217 2.85 -17.87 -29.73
CA PHE A 217 1.77 -18.23 -28.79
C PHE A 217 1.74 -17.37 -27.51
N SER A 218 2.81 -16.62 -27.22
CA SER A 218 2.94 -15.86 -25.98
C SER A 218 2.69 -14.36 -26.22
N ARG A 219 2.01 -13.70 -25.27
CA ARG A 219 1.73 -12.26 -25.36
C ARG A 219 2.94 -11.45 -24.86
N ASP A 220 3.19 -10.30 -25.49
CA ASP A 220 4.15 -9.34 -24.97
C ASP A 220 3.59 -8.58 -23.77
N ARG A 221 4.16 -8.84 -22.59
CA ARG A 221 3.68 -8.34 -21.29
C ARG A 221 4.80 -7.85 -20.39
N LEU A 222 5.90 -7.35 -20.98
CA LEU A 222 7.07 -6.90 -20.20
C LEU A 222 6.70 -5.86 -19.15
N MET A 223 5.85 -4.90 -19.53
CA MET A 223 5.37 -3.83 -18.65
C MET A 223 4.60 -4.38 -17.45
N GLU A 224 3.70 -5.34 -17.68
CA GLU A 224 2.90 -5.97 -16.64
C GLU A 224 3.74 -6.84 -15.71
N CYS A 225 4.71 -7.57 -16.26
CA CYS A 225 5.67 -8.31 -15.46
C CYS A 225 6.49 -7.38 -14.57
N PHE A 226 7.04 -6.30 -15.13
CA PHE A 226 7.82 -5.32 -14.37
C PHE A 226 6.97 -4.62 -13.30
N PHE A 227 5.73 -4.25 -13.64
CA PHE A 227 4.77 -3.67 -12.70
C PHE A 227 4.50 -4.57 -11.50
N TYR A 228 4.24 -5.85 -11.76
CA TYR A 228 4.00 -6.85 -10.72
C TYR A 228 5.22 -6.99 -9.79
N VAL A 229 6.41 -7.03 -10.38
CA VAL A 229 7.67 -7.14 -9.64
C VAL A 229 7.96 -5.91 -8.78
N VAL A 230 7.73 -4.70 -9.32
CA VAL A 230 7.84 -3.45 -8.54
C VAL A 230 6.83 -3.42 -7.39
N GLY A 231 5.62 -3.93 -7.60
CA GLY A 231 4.60 -4.00 -6.55
C GLY A 231 5.04 -4.75 -5.30
N ILE A 232 5.88 -5.79 -5.46
CA ILE A 232 6.39 -6.64 -4.38
C ILE A 232 7.77 -6.16 -3.89
N VAL A 233 8.68 -5.84 -4.82
CA VAL A 233 10.10 -5.54 -4.54
C VAL A 233 10.43 -4.10 -4.95
N HIS A 234 9.77 -3.12 -4.32
CA HIS A 234 9.88 -1.71 -4.70
C HIS A 234 11.16 -1.01 -4.21
N HIS A 235 11.74 -1.46 -3.10
CA HIS A 235 12.86 -0.76 -2.46
C HIS A 235 14.08 -0.64 -3.41
N PRO A 236 14.68 0.55 -3.57
CA PRO A 236 15.62 0.86 -4.65
C PRO A 236 16.81 -0.09 -4.73
N ASP A 237 17.33 -0.56 -3.60
CA ASP A 237 18.53 -1.42 -3.51
C ASP A 237 18.37 -2.79 -4.19
N TYR A 238 17.14 -3.24 -4.45
CA TYR A 238 16.87 -4.55 -5.04
C TYR A 238 16.70 -4.53 -6.57
N GLY A 239 17.37 -3.60 -7.26
CA GLY A 239 17.27 -3.46 -8.72
C GLY A 239 17.62 -4.73 -9.49
N PHE A 240 18.67 -5.45 -9.06
CA PHE A 240 19.04 -6.75 -9.64
C PHE A 240 17.92 -7.79 -9.51
N CYS A 241 17.29 -7.88 -8.33
CA CYS A 241 16.18 -8.79 -8.10
C CYS A 241 14.99 -8.45 -9.00
N ARG A 242 14.65 -7.15 -9.13
CA ARG A 242 13.58 -6.71 -10.02
C ARG A 242 13.85 -7.05 -11.47
N GLU A 243 15.07 -6.83 -11.94
CA GLU A 243 15.47 -7.19 -13.29
C GLU A 243 15.27 -8.69 -13.54
N LYS A 244 15.83 -9.55 -12.66
CA LYS A 244 15.75 -11.00 -12.83
C LYS A 244 14.33 -11.55 -12.73
N LEU A 245 13.53 -11.07 -11.78
CA LEU A 245 12.13 -11.49 -11.66
C LEU A 245 11.30 -11.07 -12.88
N THR A 246 11.57 -9.89 -13.45
CA THR A 246 10.90 -9.43 -14.67
C THR A 246 11.21 -10.34 -15.86
N GLN A 247 12.48 -10.78 -15.98
CA GLN A 247 12.91 -11.72 -17.02
C GLN A 247 12.27 -13.11 -16.84
N VAL A 248 12.20 -13.61 -15.60
CA VAL A 248 11.61 -14.92 -15.27
C VAL A 248 10.09 -14.94 -15.43
N GLY A 249 9.39 -13.91 -14.93
CA GLY A 249 7.92 -13.84 -14.96
C GLY A 249 7.36 -13.97 -16.37
N ARG A 250 8.09 -13.48 -17.37
CA ARG A 250 7.75 -13.69 -18.77
C ARG A 250 8.05 -15.12 -19.25
N SER A 251 9.23 -15.63 -18.94
CA SER A 251 9.67 -16.97 -19.35
C SER A 251 8.75 -18.09 -18.82
N GLY A 252 8.12 -17.86 -17.67
CA GLY A 252 7.15 -18.79 -17.06
C GLY A 252 5.71 -18.67 -17.54
N HIS A 253 5.35 -17.69 -18.39
CA HIS A 253 3.98 -17.51 -18.85
C HIS A 253 3.63 -18.50 -19.97
N ARG A 254 3.30 -19.75 -19.60
CA ARG A 254 2.62 -20.71 -20.49
C ARG A 254 1.14 -20.30 -20.62
N PRO A 255 0.57 -20.23 -21.83
CA PRO A 255 -0.87 -20.07 -21.96
C PRO A 255 -1.54 -21.38 -21.53
N GLY A 256 -2.30 -21.34 -20.43
CA GLY A 256 -3.15 -22.46 -20.02
C GLY A 256 -2.93 -22.92 -18.58
N ARG A 257 -3.43 -22.11 -17.64
CA ARG A 257 -4.24 -22.51 -16.49
C ARG A 257 -4.55 -21.22 -15.74
N SER A 258 -5.75 -20.70 -15.98
CA SER A 258 -6.43 -19.88 -14.99
C SER A 258 -6.41 -20.66 -13.69
N VAL A 259 -5.56 -20.24 -12.74
CA VAL A 259 -5.72 -20.65 -11.34
C VAL A 259 -7.06 -20.04 -10.94
N GLN A 260 -8.11 -20.86 -10.95
CA GLN A 260 -9.33 -20.50 -10.25
C GLN A 260 -8.98 -20.49 -8.77
N ILE A 261 -8.68 -19.30 -8.24
CA ILE A 261 -8.87 -19.06 -6.83
C ILE A 261 -10.40 -19.11 -6.64
N LYS A 262 -10.90 -20.20 -6.06
CA LYS A 262 -12.24 -20.21 -5.51
C LYS A 262 -12.22 -19.23 -4.33
N GLU A 263 -12.54 -17.97 -4.61
CA GLU A 263 -13.08 -17.09 -3.60
C GLU A 263 -14.55 -17.48 -3.43
N ASP A 264 -14.90 -17.97 -2.25
CA ASP A 264 -16.28 -18.07 -1.83
C ASP A 264 -16.88 -16.65 -1.84
N ARG A 265 -17.64 -16.35 -2.90
CA ARG A 265 -18.29 -15.05 -3.08
C ARG A 265 -19.50 -14.96 -2.16
N PRO A 266 -19.66 -13.88 -1.38
CA PRO A 266 -20.98 -13.41 -0.98
C PRO A 266 -21.70 -12.87 -2.22
N GLU A 267 -23.02 -13.02 -2.22
CA GLU A 267 -23.92 -12.84 -3.35
C GLU A 267 -23.74 -11.51 -4.10
N HIS A 268 -23.76 -11.61 -5.43
CA HIS A 268 -23.56 -10.53 -6.38
C HIS A 268 -24.76 -9.55 -6.35
N ARG A 269 -24.58 -8.29 -5.94
CA ARG A 269 -25.56 -7.22 -6.23
C ARG A 269 -25.52 -6.89 -7.73
N PRO A 270 -26.65 -6.92 -8.47
CA PRO A 270 -26.68 -6.60 -9.89
C PRO A 270 -26.55 -5.09 -10.11
N GLY A 271 -25.47 -4.65 -10.75
CA GLY A 271 -25.25 -3.24 -11.12
C GLY A 271 -23.80 -2.79 -11.21
N CYS A 272 -22.84 -3.54 -10.66
CA CYS A 272 -21.43 -3.15 -10.68
C CYS A 272 -20.77 -3.52 -12.03
N LYS A 273 -20.53 -2.52 -12.89
CA LYS A 273 -19.69 -2.71 -14.09
C LYS A 273 -18.26 -2.97 -13.63
N THR A 274 -17.67 -4.06 -14.12
CA THR A 274 -16.28 -4.44 -13.87
C THR A 274 -15.34 -3.32 -14.33
N GLY A 275 -14.88 -2.48 -13.41
CA GLY A 275 -13.90 -1.45 -13.68
C GLY A 275 -12.56 -2.11 -14.00
N ARG A 276 -12.02 -1.87 -15.21
CA ARG A 276 -10.60 -2.14 -15.46
C ARG A 276 -9.80 -1.21 -14.57
N LEU A 277 -9.08 -1.74 -13.58
CA LEU A 277 -7.99 -1.01 -12.92
C LEU A 277 -6.97 -0.61 -13.99
N LYS A 278 -7.01 0.64 -14.43
CA LYS A 278 -5.91 1.28 -15.15
C LYS A 278 -4.94 1.84 -14.12
N ILE A 279 -4.22 0.97 -13.40
CA ILE A 279 -3.01 1.42 -12.70
C ILE A 279 -1.91 1.45 -13.75
N GLY A 280 -1.82 2.57 -14.48
CA GLY A 280 -0.67 2.82 -15.33
C GLY A 280 0.53 3.19 -14.46
N LEU A 281 1.65 2.49 -14.62
CA LEU A 281 2.95 3.11 -14.36
C LEU A 281 2.97 4.43 -15.14
N ILE A 282 3.06 5.55 -14.44
CA ILE A 282 3.22 6.86 -15.07
C ILE A 282 4.57 6.81 -15.80
N VAL A 283 4.51 6.65 -17.11
CA VAL A 283 5.64 6.72 -18.03
C VAL A 283 5.38 7.92 -18.93
N GLN A 284 5.69 9.13 -18.47
CA GLN A 284 6.46 10.07 -19.28
C GLN A 284 6.93 11.30 -18.51
N ALA A 285 8.03 11.82 -19.03
CA ALA A 285 8.67 13.07 -18.69
C ALA A 285 7.68 14.23 -18.82
N ASP A 286 7.27 14.78 -17.70
CA ASP A 286 7.40 16.19 -17.39
C ASP A 286 6.82 16.41 -15.99
N LEU A 287 7.41 17.36 -15.26
CA LEU A 287 7.20 17.65 -13.84
C LEU A 287 5.81 18.23 -13.51
N THR A 288 4.73 17.59 -13.95
CA THR A 288 3.37 18.02 -13.62
C THR A 288 2.50 16.81 -13.37
N ILE A 289 1.95 16.70 -12.15
CA ILE A 289 0.95 15.67 -11.80
C ILE A 289 -0.30 15.98 -12.62
N ILE A 290 -0.54 15.25 -13.70
CA ILE A 290 -1.76 15.38 -14.51
C ILE A 290 -2.82 14.41 -13.99
N LEU A 291 -4.00 14.95 -13.69
CA LEU A 291 -5.20 14.24 -13.25
C LEU A 291 -5.70 13.22 -14.30
N ALA A 292 -6.32 12.14 -13.82
CA ALA A 292 -6.68 10.91 -14.55
C ALA A 292 -7.71 11.09 -15.69
N ASP A 293 -8.23 12.30 -15.86
CA ASP A 293 -9.35 12.70 -16.70
C ASP A 293 -8.97 12.81 -18.18
N HIS A 294 -7.68 12.96 -18.47
CA HIS A 294 -7.18 13.26 -19.83
C HIS A 294 -6.91 12.03 -20.72
N PHE A 295 -7.09 10.80 -20.23
CA PHE A 295 -6.87 9.57 -21.03
C PHE A 295 -8.13 9.03 -21.74
N LYS A 296 -8.83 9.88 -22.48
CA LYS A 296 -9.85 9.43 -23.44
C LYS A 296 -9.43 9.72 -24.87
N SER A 297 -9.48 8.65 -25.66
CA SER A 297 -9.47 8.60 -27.12
C SER A 297 -8.12 8.84 -27.78
N GLU A 298 -7.42 7.76 -28.13
CA GLU A 298 -7.08 7.58 -29.54
C GLU A 298 -7.10 6.10 -29.93
N LYS A 299 -7.73 5.88 -31.08
CA LYS A 299 -8.12 4.59 -31.65
C LYS A 299 -6.90 3.89 -32.25
N ASN A 300 -6.94 2.56 -32.22
CA ASN A 300 -6.10 1.68 -33.03
C ASN A 300 -6.06 2.14 -34.50
N HIS A 301 -4.91 2.62 -34.96
CA HIS A 301 -4.54 2.65 -36.37
C HIS A 301 -3.07 2.21 -36.52
N PRO A 302 -2.71 1.42 -37.55
CA PRO A 302 -1.42 0.70 -37.57
C PRO A 302 -0.20 1.53 -38.00
N ASP A 303 -0.32 2.83 -38.28
CA ASP A 303 0.74 3.58 -39.00
C ASP A 303 1.48 4.68 -38.21
N ASN A 304 1.26 4.84 -36.91
CA ASN A 304 2.05 5.77 -36.09
C ASN A 304 3.06 5.02 -35.23
N SER A 305 4.23 4.71 -35.82
CA SER A 305 5.44 4.43 -35.06
C SER A 305 6.02 5.76 -34.58
N PRO A 306 6.03 6.11 -33.27
CA PRO A 306 6.74 7.30 -32.84
C PRO A 306 8.24 7.03 -33.00
N GLY A 307 8.86 7.74 -33.95
CA GLY A 307 10.31 7.82 -34.04
C GLY A 307 10.87 8.42 -32.76
N TYR A 308 11.83 7.73 -32.14
CA TYR A 308 12.52 8.23 -30.95
C TYR A 308 13.76 9.01 -31.41
N GLU A 309 13.71 10.35 -31.34
CA GLU A 309 14.92 11.16 -31.36
C GLU A 309 15.50 11.26 -29.94
N LEU A 310 16.78 10.91 -29.81
CA LEU A 310 17.55 11.05 -28.59
C LEU A 310 17.96 12.51 -28.45
N ALA A 311 17.44 13.21 -27.44
CA ALA A 311 18.06 14.45 -26.99
C ALA A 311 19.35 14.10 -26.23
N GLU A 312 20.50 14.42 -26.82
CA GLU A 312 21.80 14.36 -26.15
C GLU A 312 21.83 15.37 -25.00
N ILE A 313 21.93 14.88 -23.76
CA ILE A 313 22.25 15.72 -22.60
C ILE A 313 23.49 15.12 -21.93
N TYR A 314 24.67 15.54 -22.42
CA TYR A 314 25.85 15.99 -21.65
C TYR A 314 27.06 16.16 -22.60
N ARG A 315 27.43 17.41 -22.91
CA ARG A 315 28.80 17.80 -23.26
C ARG A 315 29.42 18.50 -22.05
N PRO A 316 30.52 18.02 -21.47
CA PRO A 316 31.34 18.84 -20.59
C PRO A 316 32.26 19.70 -21.46
N GLU A 317 32.07 21.03 -21.45
CA GLU A 317 33.07 21.94 -21.98
C GLU A 317 34.24 22.04 -20.99
N VAL A 318 35.42 21.70 -21.50
CA VAL A 318 36.72 21.97 -20.89
C VAL A 318 37.24 23.24 -21.53
N THR A 319 37.48 24.26 -20.73
CA THR A 319 38.69 25.10 -20.75
C THR A 319 38.88 25.73 -19.39
#